data_AF-A0A382QU20-F1
#
_entry.id   AF-A0A382QU20-F1
#
_cell.length_a   1.000
_cell.length_b   1.000
_cell.length_c   1.000
_cell.angle_alpha   90.00
_cell.angle_beta   90.00
_cell.angle_gamma   90.00
#
_symmetry.space_group_name_H-M   'P 1'
#
loop_
_entity.id
_entity.type
_entity.pdbx_description
1 polymer ?
#
loop_
_entity_poly.entity_id
_entity_poly.type
_entity_poly.pdbx_seq_one_letter_code
_entity_poly.pdbx_strand_id
1 'polypeptide(L)'
;MNQNLKEDFLDVLLYLFEYYSEDPVRETGSNFEIKKHLKGAGFEDDVINHAMDWVAIFKGPTDSAEITIPQSLSVRIFSNEEKSLLDDECQNYIIRLEKFGLLTPQKRELLIDKLTSIGFEPMDIEVVKALSILMLFQEPSVDVRLHVYDAEEAFEKPKTLN
;
A
#
# COMPACT_ATOMS: atom_id res chain seq x y z
N MET A 1 18.61 -12.34 3.10
CA MET A 1 18.39 -10.89 3.25
C MET A 1 19.60 -10.26 3.95
N ASN A 2 20.16 -9.17 3.39
CA ASN A 2 21.02 -8.28 4.19
C ASN A 2 20.09 -7.45 5.06
N GLN A 3 20.04 -7.72 6.37
CA GLN A 3 19.12 -7.09 7.31
C GLN A 3 19.13 -5.54 7.20
N ASN A 4 20.32 -4.95 7.01
CA ASN A 4 20.48 -3.51 6.84
C ASN A 4 19.65 -2.93 5.68
N LEU A 5 19.59 -3.60 4.53
CA LEU A 5 18.85 -3.07 3.37
C LEU A 5 17.32 -3.09 3.60
N LYS A 6 16.82 -4.05 4.37
CA LYS A 6 15.41 -4.09 4.79
C LYS A 6 15.11 -2.97 5.77
N GLU A 7 15.96 -2.79 6.78
CA GLU A 7 15.79 -1.73 7.78
C GLU A 7 15.80 -0.36 7.11
N ASP A 8 16.77 -0.10 6.24
CA ASP A 8 16.84 1.11 5.42
C ASP A 8 15.57 1.32 4.58
N PHE A 9 15.04 0.25 3.98
CA PHE A 9 13.79 0.30 3.21
C PHE A 9 12.58 0.68 4.07
N LEU A 10 12.44 0.06 5.24
CA LEU A 10 11.33 0.33 6.15
C LEU A 10 11.42 1.74 6.73
N ASP A 11 12.61 2.21 7.10
CA ASP A 11 12.82 3.55 7.64
C ASP A 11 12.51 4.63 6.60
N VAL A 12 12.95 4.42 5.35
CA VAL A 12 12.59 5.30 4.22
C VAL A 12 11.09 5.29 3.98
N LEU A 13 10.44 4.12 3.96
CA LEU A 13 9.00 4.01 3.75
C LEU A 13 8.22 4.72 4.86
N LEU A 14 8.62 4.54 6.12
CA LEU A 14 8.00 5.21 7.26
C LEU A 14 8.13 6.73 7.13
N TYR A 15 9.31 7.22 6.80
CA TYR A 15 9.55 8.65 6.62
C TYR A 15 8.72 9.22 5.46
N LEU A 16 8.65 8.51 4.33
CA LEU A 16 7.83 8.93 3.20
C LEU A 16 6.35 8.94 3.58
N PHE A 17 5.88 7.95 4.33
CA PHE A 17 4.52 7.89 4.84
C PHE A 17 4.19 9.10 5.73
N GLU A 18 5.05 9.43 6.70
CA GLU A 18 4.88 10.61 7.55
C GLU A 18 4.86 11.90 6.72
N TYR A 19 5.80 12.01 5.78
CA TYR A 19 5.94 13.17 4.91
C TYR A 19 4.72 13.42 4.02
N TYR A 20 4.11 12.37 3.45
CA TYR A 20 2.90 12.48 2.63
C TYR A 20 1.62 12.62 3.46
N SER A 21 1.58 12.03 4.68
CA SER A 21 0.43 12.14 5.58
C SER A 21 0.18 13.57 6.08
N GLU A 22 1.25 14.38 6.19
CA GLU A 22 1.12 15.78 6.58
C GLU A 22 0.43 16.65 5.52
N ASP A 23 0.64 16.35 4.24
CA ASP A 23 0.07 17.11 3.13
C ASP A 23 0.00 16.23 1.87
N PRO A 24 -1.22 15.78 1.49
CA PRO A 24 -1.41 14.87 0.36
C PRO A 24 -1.03 15.49 -0.99
N VAL A 25 -0.86 16.83 -1.09
CA VAL A 25 -0.38 17.48 -2.32
C VAL A 25 1.10 17.14 -2.59
N ARG A 26 1.87 16.82 -1.54
CA ARG A 26 3.31 16.51 -1.63
C ARG A 26 3.61 15.22 -2.39
N GLU A 27 2.62 14.34 -2.61
CA GLU A 27 2.76 13.12 -3.41
C GLU A 27 3.13 13.42 -4.87
N THR A 28 2.68 14.58 -5.38
CA THR A 28 3.05 15.08 -6.71
C THR A 28 4.43 15.75 -6.75
N GLY A 29 5.10 15.82 -5.60
CA GLY A 29 6.41 16.45 -5.45
C GLY A 29 7.48 15.85 -6.35
N SER A 30 8.43 16.70 -6.74
CA SER A 30 9.55 16.31 -7.59
C SER A 30 10.46 15.33 -6.85
N ASN A 31 11.09 14.41 -7.59
CA ASN A 31 12.15 13.53 -7.07
C ASN A 31 13.28 14.31 -6.36
N PHE A 32 13.49 15.57 -6.74
CA PHE A 32 14.43 16.48 -6.08
C PHE A 32 14.01 16.84 -4.64
N GLU A 33 12.72 17.07 -4.41
CA GLU A 33 12.20 17.42 -3.08
C GLU A 33 12.29 16.23 -2.14
N ILE A 34 11.91 15.03 -2.61
CA ILE A 34 12.03 13.79 -1.84
C ILE A 34 13.47 13.56 -1.40
N LYS A 35 14.45 13.66 -2.32
CA LYS A 35 15.88 13.56 -1.99
C LYS A 35 16.32 14.59 -0.95
N LYS A 36 15.87 15.85 -1.08
CA LYS A 36 16.21 16.91 -0.13
C LYS A 36 15.65 16.63 1.26
N HIS A 37 14.43 16.10 1.35
CA HIS A 37 13.80 15.74 2.62
C HIS A 37 14.49 14.56 3.29
N LEU A 38 14.80 13.49 2.54
CA LEU A 38 15.56 12.36 3.08
C LEU A 38 16.95 12.79 3.58
N LYS A 39 17.65 13.65 2.82
CA LYS A 39 18.93 14.21 3.26
C LYS A 39 18.80 15.09 4.51
N GLY A 40 17.71 15.87 4.62
CA GLY A 40 17.42 16.68 5.80
C GLY A 40 17.08 15.87 7.04
N ALA A 41 16.52 14.68 6.88
CA ALA A 41 16.22 13.74 7.95
C ALA A 41 17.46 12.95 8.44
N GLY A 42 18.58 13.04 7.73
CA GLY A 42 19.85 12.41 8.11
C GLY A 42 20.10 11.03 7.52
N PHE A 43 19.37 10.62 6.47
CA PHE A 43 19.66 9.39 5.75
C PHE A 43 21.00 9.49 4.99
N GLU A 44 21.75 8.40 4.97
CA GLU A 44 23.00 8.29 4.21
C GLU A 44 22.74 8.34 2.68
N ASP A 45 23.69 8.85 1.91
CA ASP A 45 23.51 9.05 0.46
C ASP A 45 23.23 7.71 -0.27
N ASP A 46 23.77 6.58 0.21
CA ASP A 46 23.49 5.25 -0.32
C ASP A 46 22.03 4.82 -0.12
N VAL A 47 21.50 5.04 1.09
CA VAL A 47 20.09 4.76 1.42
C VAL A 47 19.15 5.65 0.60
N ILE A 48 19.51 6.93 0.42
CA ILE A 48 18.76 7.86 -0.42
C ILE A 48 18.75 7.41 -1.87
N ASN A 49 19.85 6.88 -2.40
CA ASN A 49 19.87 6.41 -3.78
C ASN A 49 18.97 5.17 -3.95
N HIS A 50 19.05 4.20 -3.05
CA HIS A 50 18.16 3.04 -3.06
C HIS A 50 16.67 3.44 -2.90
N ALA A 51 16.38 4.38 -1.99
CA ALA A 51 15.04 4.95 -1.83
C ALA A 51 14.47 5.48 -3.15
N MET A 52 15.32 6.15 -3.92
CA MET A 52 14.90 6.80 -5.16
C MET A 52 14.72 5.82 -6.32
N ASP A 53 15.47 4.71 -6.32
CA ASP A 53 15.20 3.59 -7.22
C ASP A 53 13.83 2.99 -6.96
N TRP A 54 13.44 2.83 -5.69
CA TRP A 54 12.10 2.35 -5.33
C TRP A 54 11.01 3.36 -5.68
N VAL A 55 11.20 4.65 -5.38
CA VAL A 55 10.26 5.71 -5.78
C VAL A 55 10.06 5.74 -7.30
N ALA A 56 11.12 5.49 -8.07
CA ALA A 56 11.01 5.37 -9.53
C ALA A 56 10.16 4.16 -9.95
N ILE A 57 10.26 3.03 -9.26
CA ILE A 57 9.38 1.86 -9.48
C ILE A 57 7.92 2.22 -9.18
N PHE A 58 7.64 2.95 -8.10
CA PHE A 58 6.28 3.36 -7.74
C PHE A 58 5.67 4.36 -8.71
N LYS A 59 6.42 5.40 -9.07
CA LYS A 59 5.99 6.43 -10.03
C LYS A 59 6.06 5.96 -11.49
N GLY A 60 6.72 4.83 -11.74
CA GLY A 60 6.86 4.25 -13.07
C GLY A 60 5.50 3.90 -13.67
N PRO A 61 5.36 3.99 -15.00
CA PRO A 61 4.12 3.59 -15.67
C PRO A 61 3.82 2.16 -15.28
N THR A 62 2.64 1.94 -14.72
CA THR A 62 2.13 0.58 -14.59
C THR A 62 1.72 0.17 -16.00
N ASP A 63 2.22 -0.96 -16.49
CA ASP A 63 1.69 -1.53 -17.72
C ASP A 63 0.20 -1.70 -17.50
N SER A 64 -0.59 -0.84 -18.14
CA SER A 64 -2.04 -0.81 -17.98
C SER A 64 -2.62 -1.96 -18.78
N ALA A 65 -2.26 -3.19 -18.42
CA ALA A 65 -3.06 -4.33 -18.77
C ALA A 65 -4.47 -4.01 -18.30
N GLU A 66 -5.44 -4.01 -19.20
CA GLU A 66 -6.84 -3.80 -18.84
C GLU A 66 -7.26 -4.94 -17.89
N ILE A 67 -7.17 -4.69 -16.58
CA ILE A 67 -7.59 -5.64 -15.57
C ILE A 67 -9.11 -5.71 -15.66
N THR A 68 -9.61 -6.82 -16.20
CA THR A 68 -11.04 -7.10 -16.20
C THR A 68 -11.52 -7.18 -14.76
N ILE A 69 -12.56 -6.42 -14.42
CA ILE A 69 -13.15 -6.43 -13.08
C ILE A 69 -13.68 -7.84 -12.81
N PRO A 70 -13.19 -8.53 -11.77
CA PRO A 70 -13.62 -9.89 -11.46
C PRO A 70 -15.10 -9.92 -11.01
N GLN A 71 -15.76 -11.05 -11.23
CA GLN A 71 -17.10 -11.30 -10.72
C GLN A 71 -17.05 -11.67 -9.23
N SER A 72 -18.20 -11.64 -8.54
CA SER A 72 -18.29 -11.89 -7.09
C SER A 72 -17.78 -13.27 -6.63
N LEU A 73 -17.78 -14.26 -7.51
CA LEU A 73 -17.29 -15.62 -7.24
C LEU A 73 -15.92 -15.92 -7.86
N SER A 74 -15.28 -14.92 -8.46
CA SER A 74 -13.93 -15.08 -9.00
C SER A 74 -12.91 -15.28 -7.88
N VAL A 75 -11.89 -16.09 -8.15
CA VAL A 75 -10.80 -16.36 -7.21
C VAL A 75 -9.48 -16.04 -7.90
N ARG A 76 -8.60 -15.30 -7.23
CA ARG A 76 -7.24 -15.06 -7.70
C ARG A 76 -6.38 -16.28 -7.40
N ILE A 77 -5.63 -16.74 -8.40
CA ILE A 77 -4.67 -17.85 -8.29
C ILE A 77 -3.27 -17.28 -8.45
N PHE A 78 -2.39 -17.45 -7.46
CA PHE A 78 -1.00 -17.01 -7.54
C PHE A 78 -0.16 -17.92 -8.46
N SER A 79 0.70 -17.32 -9.29
CA SER A 79 1.66 -18.02 -10.13
C SER A 79 2.77 -18.67 -9.28
N ASN A 80 3.60 -19.52 -9.89
CA ASN A 80 4.71 -20.15 -9.16
C ASN A 80 5.78 -19.13 -8.77
N GLU A 81 6.00 -18.15 -9.64
CA GLU A 81 6.91 -17.02 -9.41
C GLU A 81 6.42 -16.17 -8.25
N GLU A 82 5.13 -15.81 -8.26
CA GLU A 82 4.50 -15.06 -7.15
C GLU A 82 4.58 -15.82 -5.83
N LYS A 83 4.38 -17.14 -5.82
CA LYS A 83 4.50 -17.97 -4.60
C LYS A 83 5.93 -18.13 -4.11
N SER A 84 6.92 -18.01 -4.99
CA SER A 84 8.33 -18.04 -4.62
C SER A 84 8.75 -16.72 -3.96
N LEU A 85 8.16 -15.62 -4.42
CA LEU A 85 8.40 -14.28 -3.87
C LEU A 85 7.61 -14.05 -2.57
N LEU A 86 6.29 -14.30 -2.62
CA LEU A 86 5.33 -14.06 -1.56
C LEU A 86 4.99 -15.40 -0.91
N ASP A 87 5.42 -15.60 0.33
CA ASP A 87 5.04 -16.78 1.09
C ASP A 87 3.53 -16.79 1.45
N ASP A 88 3.09 -17.86 2.08
CA ASP A 88 1.68 -18.02 2.46
C ASP A 88 1.19 -16.90 3.41
N GLU A 89 2.08 -16.33 4.24
CA GLU A 89 1.71 -15.25 5.15
C GLU A 89 1.45 -13.95 4.37
N CYS A 90 2.35 -13.60 3.43
CA CYS A 90 2.22 -12.46 2.54
C CYS A 90 0.97 -12.56 1.66
N GLN A 91 0.74 -13.73 1.04
CA GLN A 91 -0.44 -13.98 0.21
C GLN A 91 -1.74 -13.82 1.03
N ASN A 92 -1.79 -14.40 2.23
CA ASN A 92 -2.96 -14.30 3.10
C ASN A 92 -3.21 -12.87 3.59
N TYR A 93 -2.17 -12.07 3.78
CA TYR A 93 -2.32 -10.67 4.14
C TYR A 93 -2.96 -9.86 3.00
N ILE A 94 -2.47 -10.01 1.77
CA ILE A 94 -3.00 -9.32 0.58
C ILE A 94 -4.47 -9.70 0.34
N ILE A 95 -4.81 -11.00 0.41
CA ILE A 95 -6.20 -11.47 0.27
C ILE A 95 -7.09 -10.86 1.37
N ARG A 96 -6.60 -10.73 2.60
CA ARG A 96 -7.36 -10.13 3.70
C ARG A 96 -7.66 -8.66 3.44
N LEU A 97 -6.70 -7.89 2.91
CA LEU A 97 -6.93 -6.49 2.55
C LEU A 97 -8.03 -6.33 1.49
N GLU A 98 -8.05 -7.19 0.48
CA GLU A 98 -9.13 -7.20 -0.52
C GLU A 98 -10.49 -7.55 0.12
N LYS A 99 -10.53 -8.58 0.98
CA LYS A 99 -11.78 -8.98 1.67
C LYS A 99 -12.34 -7.90 2.59
N PHE A 100 -11.48 -7.10 3.21
CA PHE A 100 -11.89 -5.96 4.02
C PHE A 100 -12.25 -4.71 3.19
N GLY A 101 -12.12 -4.78 1.87
CA GLY A 101 -12.40 -3.66 0.96
C GLY A 101 -11.34 -2.56 0.99
N LEU A 102 -10.18 -2.81 1.61
CA LEU A 102 -9.06 -1.86 1.61
C LEU A 102 -8.38 -1.83 0.24
N LEU A 103 -8.26 -2.99 -0.42
CA LEU A 103 -7.76 -3.08 -1.79
C LEU A 103 -8.89 -3.48 -2.74
N THR A 104 -8.98 -2.78 -3.87
CA THR A 104 -9.73 -3.28 -5.03
C THR A 104 -8.92 -4.37 -5.74
N PRO A 105 -9.55 -5.24 -6.55
CA PRO A 105 -8.82 -6.24 -7.34
C PRO A 105 -7.71 -5.62 -8.21
N GLN A 106 -7.93 -4.42 -8.74
CA GLN A 106 -6.93 -3.70 -9.52
C GLN A 106 -5.75 -3.24 -8.67
N LYS A 107 -6.03 -2.67 -7.47
CA LYS A 107 -4.97 -2.27 -6.53
C LYS A 107 -4.20 -3.48 -6.00
N ARG A 108 -4.85 -4.62 -5.83
CA ARG A 108 -4.17 -5.89 -5.49
C ARG A 108 -3.13 -6.25 -6.55
N GLU A 109 -3.50 -6.27 -7.83
CA GLU A 109 -2.55 -6.57 -8.91
C GLU A 109 -1.41 -5.55 -8.96
N LEU A 110 -1.73 -4.26 -8.81
CA LEU A 110 -0.71 -3.22 -8.74
C LEU A 110 0.26 -3.44 -7.58
N LEU A 111 -0.22 -3.80 -6.40
CA LEU A 111 0.63 -4.10 -5.25
C LEU A 111 1.56 -5.28 -5.54
N ILE A 112 1.04 -6.36 -6.12
CA ILE A 112 1.83 -7.55 -6.48
C ILE A 112 2.88 -7.21 -7.55
N ASP A 113 2.52 -6.40 -8.55
CA ASP A 113 3.43 -5.94 -9.60
C ASP A 113 4.59 -5.11 -9.02
N LYS A 114 4.28 -4.17 -8.12
CA LYS A 114 5.32 -3.38 -7.44
C LYS A 114 6.20 -4.26 -6.54
N LEU A 115 5.63 -5.18 -5.77
CA LEU A 115 6.39 -6.12 -4.94
C LEU A 115 7.35 -6.97 -5.79
N THR A 116 6.89 -7.45 -6.94
CA THR A 116 7.71 -8.22 -7.88
C THR A 116 8.83 -7.37 -8.48
N SER A 117 8.56 -6.09 -8.78
CA SER A 117 9.54 -5.15 -9.35
C SER A 117 10.65 -4.74 -8.37
N ILE A 118 10.36 -4.71 -7.06
CA ILE A 118 11.35 -4.38 -6.03
C ILE A 118 12.40 -5.50 -5.91
N GLY A 119 12.04 -6.75 -6.21
CA GLY A 119 12.98 -7.86 -6.34
C GLY A 119 13.57 -8.41 -5.04
N PHE A 120 12.93 -8.19 -3.89
CA PHE A 120 13.33 -8.84 -2.64
C PHE A 120 12.81 -10.28 -2.59
N GLU A 121 13.68 -11.27 -2.84
CA GLU A 121 13.29 -12.69 -2.79
C GLU A 121 14.01 -13.45 -1.63
N PRO A 122 13.27 -14.09 -0.70
CA PRO A 122 11.83 -13.99 -0.47
C PRO A 122 11.43 -12.65 0.17
N MET A 123 10.19 -12.23 -0.06
CA MET A 123 9.62 -11.03 0.56
C MET A 123 9.34 -11.25 2.03
N ASP A 124 9.56 -10.20 2.81
CA ASP A 124 9.22 -10.17 4.22
C ASP A 124 7.83 -9.54 4.41
N ILE A 125 7.02 -10.09 5.31
CA ILE A 125 5.68 -9.59 5.62
C ILE A 125 5.67 -8.13 6.07
N GLU A 126 6.72 -7.65 6.75
CA GLU A 126 6.82 -6.24 7.15
C GLU A 126 6.92 -5.31 5.92
N VAL A 127 7.67 -5.73 4.90
CA VAL A 127 7.80 -4.99 3.64
C VAL A 127 6.46 -4.92 2.92
N VAL A 128 5.74 -6.05 2.84
CA VAL A 128 4.41 -6.11 2.23
C VAL A 128 3.41 -5.20 2.96
N LYS A 129 3.43 -5.20 4.30
CA LYS A 129 2.55 -4.35 5.13
C LYS A 129 2.84 -2.86 4.90
N ALA A 130 4.09 -2.46 5.03
CA ALA A 130 4.50 -1.07 4.86
C ALA A 130 4.12 -0.56 3.47
N LEU A 131 4.32 -1.40 2.44
CA LEU A 131 3.99 -1.02 1.09
C LEU A 131 2.49 -0.94 0.80
N SER A 132 1.74 -1.89 1.36
CA SER A 132 0.27 -1.84 1.27
C SER A 132 -0.27 -0.57 1.91
N ILE A 133 0.30 -0.13 3.04
CA ILE A 133 -0.05 1.15 3.67
C ILE A 133 0.27 2.29 2.71
N LEU A 134 1.50 2.40 2.20
CA LEU A 134 1.86 3.49 1.28
C LEU A 134 0.88 3.61 0.09
N MET A 135 0.52 2.49 -0.53
CA MET A 135 -0.43 2.47 -1.66
C MET A 135 -1.88 2.84 -1.28
N LEU A 136 -2.30 2.58 -0.03
CA LEU A 136 -3.60 2.99 0.46
C LEU A 136 -3.69 4.50 0.67
N PHE A 137 -2.57 5.15 1.01
CA PHE A 137 -2.51 6.59 1.26
C PHE A 137 -2.32 7.42 -0.01
N GLN A 138 -1.75 6.84 -1.08
CA GLN A 138 -1.52 7.50 -2.37
C GLN A 138 -2.77 7.81 -3.23
N GLU A 139 -3.98 7.63 -2.68
CA GLU A 139 -5.19 8.12 -3.34
C GLU A 139 -5.96 9.09 -2.43
N PRO A 140 -6.34 10.29 -2.93
CA PRO A 140 -7.15 11.24 -2.17
C PRO A 140 -8.62 10.81 -2.01
N SER A 141 -8.97 9.54 -2.20
CA SER A 141 -10.36 9.08 -2.13
C SER A 141 -10.49 7.60 -1.83
N VAL A 142 -10.15 7.21 -0.61
CA VAL A 142 -11.01 6.23 0.07
C VAL A 142 -11.74 7.03 1.13
N ASP A 143 -12.99 7.39 0.84
CA ASP A 143 -13.94 7.75 1.88
C ASP A 143 -14.08 6.49 2.74
N VAL A 144 -13.25 6.39 3.78
CA VAL A 144 -13.37 5.35 4.79
C VAL A 144 -14.68 5.66 5.47
N ARG A 145 -15.77 5.12 4.92
CA ARG A 145 -17.03 4.97 5.62
C ARG A 145 -16.75 4.04 6.78
N LEU A 146 -16.26 4.61 7.87
CA LEU A 146 -16.42 4.07 9.19
C LEU A 146 -17.92 3.86 9.30
N HIS A 147 -18.36 2.61 9.18
CA HIS A 147 -19.63 2.20 9.73
C HIS A 147 -19.50 2.38 11.24
N VAL A 148 -19.62 3.62 11.70
CA VAL A 148 -20.15 3.89 13.01
C VAL A 148 -21.49 3.20 12.95
N TYR A 149 -21.62 2.07 13.65
CA TYR A 149 -22.94 1.63 14.04
C TYR A 149 -23.50 2.81 14.84
N ASP A 150 -24.29 3.64 14.18
CA ASP A 150 -25.08 4.66 14.84
C ASP A 150 -25.98 3.91 15.80
N ALA A 151 -25.55 3.87 17.06
CA ALA A 151 -26.30 3.34 18.18
C ALA A 151 -27.48 4.29 18.55
N GLU A 152 -27.98 5.07 17.58
CA GLU A 152 -29.01 6.08 17.80
C GLU A 152 -30.33 5.83 17.02
N GLU A 153 -30.44 4.80 16.17
CA GLU A 153 -31.75 4.41 15.59
C GLU A 153 -32.46 3.27 16.34
N ALA A 154 -32.27 3.18 17.65
CA ALA A 154 -33.08 2.32 18.54
C ALA A 154 -33.97 3.10 19.54
N PHE A 155 -34.26 4.37 19.27
CA PHE A 155 -35.37 5.06 19.94
C PHE A 155 -36.57 5.13 19.00
N GLU A 156 -37.37 4.05 18.99
CA GLU A 156 -38.76 4.12 18.53
C GLU A 156 -39.44 5.28 19.27
N LYS A 157 -39.86 6.32 18.52
CA LYS A 157 -40.77 7.34 19.05
C LYS A 157 -41.99 6.62 19.63
N PRO A 158 -42.44 6.94 20.85
CA PRO A 158 -43.65 6.34 21.38
C PRO A 158 -44.82 6.67 20.44
N LYS A 159 -45.51 5.63 19.97
CA LYS A 159 -46.74 5.77 19.19
C LYS A 159 -47.71 6.62 19.99
N THR A 160 -47.99 7.83 19.55
CA THR A 160 -49.13 8.61 20.06
C THR A 160 -50.40 7.91 19.60
N LEU A 161 -51.14 7.32 20.55
CA LEU A 161 -52.50 6.86 20.29
C LEU A 161 -53.38 8.08 19.98
N ASN A 162 -53.99 8.06 18.80
CA ASN A 162 -55.29 8.68 18.52
C ASN A 162 -56.10 7.69 17.67
#